data_AF-A0A957T3I6-F1
#
_entry.id   AF-A0A957T3I6-F1
#
_cell.length_a   1.000
_cell.length_b   1.000
_cell.length_c   1.000
_cell.angle_alpha   90.00
_cell.angle_beta   90.00
_cell.angle_gamma   90.00
#
_symmetry.space_group_name_H-M   'P 1'
#
loop_
_entity.id
_entity.type
_entity.pdbx_description
1 polymer ?
#
loop_
_entity_poly.entity_id
_entity_poly.type
_entity_poly.pdbx_seq_one_letter_code
_entity_poly.pdbx_strand_id
1 'polypeptide(L)'
;MGWRKLPQWDSNYNSALGIALDHLALGRTYLLEAQLTSASLADADLQKAELELRLSVSLLRRAGTEHHLPRGLLALAELGRTQAVVAEKSEREALLTQAERALDEVEQIAERGNMVPFQIDAAVERARVALVREDRAAGAAQLAQA
;
A
#
# COMPACT_ATOMS: atom_id res chain seq x y z
N MET A 1 -18.48 34.99 -28.26
CA MET A 1 -18.16 34.13 -27.10
C MET A 1 -17.99 32.71 -27.59
N GLY A 2 -16.74 32.25 -27.74
CA GLY A 2 -16.45 30.87 -28.12
C GLY A 2 -16.37 30.00 -26.88
N TRP A 3 -17.23 28.99 -26.77
CA TRP A 3 -17.14 27.99 -25.71
C TRP A 3 -15.80 27.27 -25.84
N ARG A 4 -14.98 27.37 -24.80
CA ARG A 4 -13.73 26.61 -24.68
C ARG A 4 -14.13 25.13 -24.60
N LYS A 5 -13.69 24.31 -25.55
CA LYS A 5 -13.91 22.86 -25.51
C LYS A 5 -13.45 22.34 -24.16
N LEU A 6 -14.32 21.63 -23.44
CA LEU A 6 -13.93 20.89 -22.25
C LEU A 6 -12.82 19.88 -22.63
N PRO A 7 -11.90 19.56 -21.71
CA PRO A 7 -10.91 18.53 -21.94
C PRO A 7 -11.62 17.25 -22.39
N GLN A 8 -11.31 16.82 -23.60
CA GLN A 8 -11.81 15.57 -24.13
C GLN A 8 -11.16 14.45 -23.32
N TRP A 9 -12.00 13.67 -22.63
CA TRP A 9 -11.55 12.50 -21.89
C TRP A 9 -10.78 11.59 -22.84
N ASP A 10 -9.52 11.33 -22.51
CA ASP A 10 -8.67 10.45 -23.31
C ASP A 10 -9.31 9.06 -23.34
N SER A 11 -9.57 8.52 -24.53
CA SER A 11 -10.16 7.18 -24.71
C SER A 11 -9.30 6.05 -24.13
N ASN A 12 -8.07 6.36 -23.71
CA ASN A 12 -7.19 5.47 -22.95
C ASN A 12 -7.48 5.41 -21.43
N TYR A 13 -8.49 6.13 -20.92
CA TYR A 13 -8.88 6.09 -19.50
C TYR A 13 -9.29 4.69 -19.01
N ASN A 14 -9.66 3.78 -19.93
CA ASN A 14 -9.94 2.38 -19.65
C ASN A 14 -8.71 1.46 -19.68
N SER A 15 -7.50 2.01 -19.61
CA SER A 15 -6.30 1.18 -19.44
C SER A 15 -6.34 0.51 -18.06
N ALA A 16 -5.86 -0.73 -17.97
CA ALA A 16 -5.77 -1.46 -16.70
C ALA A 16 -5.02 -0.66 -15.62
N LEU A 17 -4.07 0.20 -16.03
CA LEU A 17 -3.34 1.11 -15.15
C LEU A 17 -4.27 2.17 -14.52
N GLY A 18 -5.12 2.83 -15.30
CA GLY A 18 -6.05 3.85 -14.77
C GLY A 18 -6.97 3.27 -13.71
N ILE A 19 -7.62 2.14 -14.04
CA ILE A 19 -8.50 1.41 -13.13
C ILE A 19 -7.74 0.97 -11.87
N ALA A 20 -6.49 0.50 -12.01
CA ALA A 20 -5.67 0.12 -10.87
C ALA A 20 -5.37 1.28 -9.91
N LEU A 21 -5.14 2.48 -10.45
CA LEU A 21 -4.87 3.67 -9.66
C LEU A 21 -6.14 4.20 -8.97
N ASP A 22 -7.31 4.04 -9.59
CA ASP A 22 -8.60 4.36 -8.95
C ASP A 22 -8.84 3.44 -7.74
N HIS A 23 -8.65 2.13 -7.90
CA HIS A 23 -8.73 1.18 -6.78
C HIS A 23 -7.68 1.45 -5.70
N LEU A 24 -6.46 1.90 -6.08
CA LEU A 24 -5.45 2.31 -5.11
C LEU A 24 -5.93 3.51 -4.28
N ALA A 25 -6.52 4.51 -4.93
CA ALA A 25 -7.02 5.71 -4.26
C ALA A 25 -8.18 5.36 -3.31
N LEU A 26 -9.13 4.53 -3.74
CA LEU A 26 -10.24 4.07 -2.91
C LEU A 26 -9.75 3.27 -1.70
N GLY A 27 -8.87 2.29 -1.92
CA GLY A 27 -8.33 1.46 -0.85
C GLY A 27 -7.57 2.26 0.21
N ARG A 28 -6.76 3.24 -0.21
CA ARG A 28 -6.08 4.15 0.74
C ARG A 28 -7.04 5.06 1.48
N THR A 29 -8.12 5.49 0.83
CA THR A 29 -9.16 6.31 1.48
C THR A 29 -9.83 5.52 2.61
N TYR A 30 -10.29 4.29 2.32
CA TYR A 30 -10.87 3.43 3.34
C TYR A 30 -9.90 3.10 4.48
N LEU A 31 -8.61 2.87 4.15
CA LEU A 31 -7.59 2.64 5.16
C LEU A 31 -7.41 3.85 6.10
N LEU A 32 -7.34 5.05 5.53
CA LEU A 32 -7.24 6.29 6.31
C LEU A 32 -8.49 6.55 7.16
N GLU A 33 -9.68 6.32 6.61
CA GLU A 33 -10.94 6.43 7.35
C GLU A 33 -10.98 5.47 8.54
N ALA A 34 -10.55 4.21 8.34
CA ALA A 34 -10.44 3.24 9.41
C ALA A 34 -9.47 3.72 10.50
N GLN A 35 -8.28 4.20 10.13
CA GLN A 35 -7.27 4.70 11.06
C GLN A 35 -7.74 5.92 11.87
N LEU A 36 -8.47 6.85 11.25
CA LEU A 36 -8.94 8.08 11.89
C LEU A 36 -10.14 7.86 12.82
N THR A 37 -11.03 6.94 12.46
CA THR A 37 -12.35 6.84 13.13
C THR A 37 -12.27 6.29 14.55
N SER A 38 -11.15 5.68 14.98
CA SER A 38 -10.69 5.37 16.36
C SER A 38 -11.65 4.61 17.32
N ALA A 39 -12.98 4.65 17.13
CA ALA A 39 -14.00 4.06 18.00
C ALA A 39 -14.18 2.55 17.76
N SER A 40 -13.65 2.08 16.64
CA SER A 40 -13.40 0.70 16.26
C SER A 40 -12.67 0.86 14.92
N LEU A 41 -11.57 0.15 14.68
CA LEU A 41 -11.20 -0.09 13.28
C LEU A 41 -12.39 -0.85 12.70
N ALA A 42 -13.32 -0.13 12.09
CA ALA A 42 -14.58 -0.71 11.65
C ALA A 42 -14.19 -1.78 10.64
N ASP A 43 -14.39 -3.04 11.02
CA ASP A 43 -13.98 -4.21 10.26
C ASP A 43 -14.42 -4.08 8.78
N ALA A 44 -15.58 -3.46 8.56
CA ALA A 44 -16.11 -3.12 7.24
C ALA A 44 -15.18 -2.22 6.38
N ASP A 45 -14.55 -1.18 6.93
CA ASP A 45 -13.69 -0.28 6.16
C ASP A 45 -12.31 -0.90 5.91
N LEU A 46 -11.79 -1.68 6.85
CA LEU A 46 -10.58 -2.49 6.60
C LEU A 46 -10.82 -3.57 5.53
N GLN A 47 -11.99 -4.22 5.52
CA GLN A 47 -12.37 -5.17 4.47
C GLN A 47 -12.49 -4.51 3.10
N LYS A 48 -13.09 -3.31 3.02
CA LYS A 48 -13.13 -2.54 1.77
C LYS A 48 -11.72 -2.15 1.34
N ALA A 49 -10.89 -1.64 2.25
CA ALA A 49 -9.50 -1.31 1.96
C ALA A 49 -8.75 -2.52 1.41
N GLU A 50 -8.90 -3.69 2.03
CA GLU A 50 -8.29 -4.94 1.57
C GLU A 50 -8.72 -5.32 0.15
N LEU A 51 -10.03 -5.30 -0.12
CA LEU A 51 -10.56 -5.62 -1.44
C LEU A 51 -9.97 -4.71 -2.51
N GLU A 52 -10.04 -3.40 -2.29
CA GLU A 52 -9.61 -2.37 -3.23
C GLU A 52 -8.08 -2.42 -3.46
N LEU A 53 -7.28 -2.57 -2.40
CA LEU A 53 -5.83 -2.61 -2.50
C LEU A 53 -5.33 -3.90 -3.18
N ARG A 54 -5.91 -5.06 -2.88
CA ARG A 54 -5.57 -6.32 -3.56
C ARG A 54 -5.93 -6.26 -5.05
N LEU A 55 -7.09 -5.69 -5.38
CA LEU A 55 -7.52 -5.52 -6.76
C LEU A 55 -6.59 -4.54 -7.50
N SER A 56 -6.22 -3.43 -6.88
CA SER A 56 -5.24 -2.49 -7.41
C SER A 56 -3.92 -3.18 -7.75
N VAL A 57 -3.32 -3.92 -6.82
CA VAL A 57 -2.05 -4.64 -7.06
C VAL A 57 -2.19 -5.66 -8.19
N SER A 58 -3.28 -6.42 -8.24
CA SER A 58 -3.56 -7.36 -9.34
C SER A 58 -3.62 -6.66 -10.70
N LEU A 59 -4.29 -5.51 -10.78
CA LEU A 59 -4.41 -4.72 -12.01
C LEU A 59 -3.09 -4.02 -12.39
N LEU A 60 -2.31 -3.52 -11.42
CA LEU A 60 -0.98 -2.95 -11.64
C LEU A 60 -0.04 -3.98 -12.27
N ARG A 61 -0.05 -5.23 -11.77
CA ARG A 61 0.70 -6.34 -12.37
C ARG A 61 0.26 -6.61 -13.80
N ARG A 62 -1.06 -6.66 -14.04
CA ARG A 62 -1.63 -6.89 -15.38
C ARG A 62 -1.33 -5.77 -16.37
N ALA A 63 -1.22 -4.52 -15.89
CA ALA A 63 -0.85 -3.38 -16.70
C ALA A 63 0.61 -3.45 -17.19
N GLY A 64 1.45 -4.26 -16.55
CA GLY A 64 2.86 -4.42 -16.92
C GLY A 64 3.75 -3.21 -16.58
N THR A 65 3.22 -2.28 -15.78
CA THR A 65 3.90 -1.02 -15.47
C THR A 65 4.55 -1.08 -14.09
N GLU A 66 5.73 -1.71 -14.01
CA GLU A 66 6.41 -2.04 -12.74
C GLU A 66 6.67 -0.83 -11.84
N HIS A 67 6.92 0.37 -12.39
CA HIS A 67 7.21 1.57 -11.59
C HIS A 67 6.01 2.09 -10.77
N HIS A 68 4.79 1.63 -11.05
CA HIS A 68 3.62 1.93 -10.23
C HIS A 68 3.33 0.86 -9.18
N LEU A 69 3.82 -0.36 -9.37
CA LEU A 69 3.57 -1.51 -8.48
C LEU A 69 4.00 -1.26 -7.02
N PRO A 70 5.15 -0.60 -6.73
CA PRO A 70 5.54 -0.24 -5.38
C PRO A 70 4.47 0.50 -4.58
N ARG A 71 3.68 1.36 -5.23
CA ARG A 71 2.64 2.15 -4.56
C ARG A 71 1.52 1.28 -3.99
N GLY A 72 1.12 0.26 -4.74
CA GLY A 72 0.10 -0.69 -4.31
C GLY A 72 0.63 -1.64 -3.22
N LEU A 73 1.87 -2.10 -3.36
CA LEU A 73 2.50 -2.98 -2.38
C LEU A 73 2.76 -2.28 -1.05
N LEU A 74 3.20 -1.01 -1.05
CA LEU A 74 3.34 -0.21 0.17
C LEU A 74 1.99 -0.03 0.88
N ALA A 75 0.92 0.22 0.14
CA ALA A 75 -0.42 0.34 0.72
C ALA A 75 -0.92 -1.01 1.31
N LEU A 76 -0.58 -2.15 0.68
CA LEU A 76 -0.86 -3.47 1.26
C LEU A 76 -0.05 -3.74 2.54
N ALA A 77 1.22 -3.32 2.59
CA ALA A 77 2.02 -3.42 3.81
C ALA A 77 1.41 -2.57 4.94
N GLU A 78 0.97 -1.35 4.62
CA GLU A 78 0.28 -0.46 5.55
C GLU A 78 -1.01 -1.07 6.09
N LEU A 79 -1.83 -1.65 5.21
CA LEU A 79 -3.05 -2.37 5.58
C LEU A 79 -2.74 -3.52 6.55
N GLY A 80 -1.79 -4.39 6.21
CA GLY A 80 -1.42 -5.53 7.04
C GLY A 80 -0.94 -5.10 8.43
N ARG A 81 -0.15 -4.02 8.51
CA ARG A 81 0.24 -3.42 9.79
C ARG A 81 -0.97 -2.87 10.55
N THR A 82 -1.88 -2.16 9.89
CA THR A 82 -3.07 -1.60 10.54
C THR A 82 -3.99 -2.71 11.08
N GLN A 83 -4.22 -3.78 10.31
CA GLN A 83 -4.98 -4.95 10.78
C GLN A 83 -4.29 -5.62 11.98
N ALA A 84 -2.95 -5.74 11.94
CA ALA A 84 -2.16 -6.37 12.99
C ALA A 84 -2.25 -5.66 14.36
N VAL A 85 -2.50 -4.35 14.38
CA VAL A 85 -2.65 -3.56 15.63
C VAL A 85 -3.83 -4.03 16.48
N VAL A 86 -4.93 -4.47 15.85
CA VAL A 86 -6.15 -4.91 16.54
C VAL A 86 -6.35 -6.43 16.54
N ALA A 87 -5.59 -7.16 15.72
CA ALA A 87 -5.67 -8.60 15.63
C ALA A 87 -5.17 -9.31 16.89
N GLU A 88 -5.67 -10.53 17.12
CA GLU A 88 -5.12 -11.44 18.13
C GLU A 88 -3.68 -11.86 17.78
N LYS A 89 -2.92 -12.38 18.76
CA LYS A 89 -1.49 -12.65 18.60
C LYS A 89 -1.16 -13.61 17.44
N SER A 90 -1.98 -14.64 17.24
CA SER A 90 -1.78 -15.64 16.17
C SER A 90 -2.00 -15.05 14.78
N GLU A 91 -3.05 -14.25 14.61
CA GLU A 91 -3.38 -13.58 13.35
C GLU A 91 -2.43 -12.43 13.05
N ARG A 92 -2.03 -11.68 14.08
CA ARG A 92 -1.08 -10.57 14.00
C ARG A 92 0.20 -10.98 13.25
N GLU A 93 0.80 -12.10 13.63
CA GLU A 93 2.07 -12.52 12.99
C GLU A 93 1.87 -12.87 11.50
N ALA A 94 0.73 -13.47 11.15
CA ALA A 94 0.40 -13.76 9.76
C ALA A 94 0.22 -12.49 8.92
N LEU A 95 -0.41 -11.46 9.50
CA LEU A 95 -0.60 -10.14 8.87
C LEU A 95 0.73 -9.41 8.69
N LEU A 96 1.58 -9.39 9.72
CA LEU A 96 2.90 -8.76 9.65
C LEU A 96 3.81 -9.49 8.64
N THR A 97 3.76 -10.82 8.58
CA THR A 97 4.47 -11.60 7.56
C THR A 97 4.00 -11.25 6.14
N GLN A 98 2.70 -11.05 5.93
CA GLN A 98 2.18 -10.62 4.62
C GLN A 98 2.67 -9.20 4.26
N ALA A 99 2.69 -8.29 5.24
CA ALA A 99 3.22 -6.94 5.04
C ALA A 99 4.70 -6.96 4.66
N GLU A 100 5.52 -7.77 5.34
CA GLU A 100 6.95 -7.92 5.02
C GLU A 100 7.17 -8.47 3.62
N ARG A 101 6.40 -9.45 3.18
CA ARG A 101 6.50 -9.96 1.80
C ARG A 101 6.20 -8.88 0.75
N ALA A 102 5.24 -8.00 1.03
CA ALA A 102 4.96 -6.88 0.15
C ALA A 102 6.12 -5.88 0.14
N LEU A 103 6.76 -5.61 1.29
CA LEU A 103 7.93 -4.73 1.40
C LEU A 103 9.18 -5.32 0.72
N ASP A 104 9.42 -6.62 0.86
CA ASP A 104 10.50 -7.33 0.16
C ASP A 104 10.38 -7.12 -1.37
N GLU A 105 9.15 -7.17 -1.89
CA GLU A 105 8.90 -6.94 -3.31
C GLU A 105 9.05 -5.47 -3.71
N VAL A 106 8.62 -4.52 -2.87
CA VAL A 106 8.87 -3.08 -3.10
C VAL A 106 10.36 -2.83 -3.25
N GLU A 107 11.17 -3.36 -2.33
CA GLU A 107 12.62 -3.20 -2.33
C GLU A 107 13.25 -3.82 -3.59
N GLN A 108 12.88 -5.04 -3.96
CA GLN A 108 13.38 -5.69 -5.17
C GLN A 108 13.11 -4.86 -6.44
N ILE A 109 11.91 -4.29 -6.57
CA ILE A 109 11.55 -3.42 -7.70
C ILE A 109 12.33 -2.11 -7.62
N ALA A 110 12.37 -1.49 -6.44
CA ALA A 110 12.99 -0.19 -6.23
C ALA A 110 14.51 -0.24 -6.43
N GLU A 111 15.19 -1.29 -5.99
CA GLU A 111 16.62 -1.52 -6.24
C GLU A 111 16.91 -1.66 -7.73
N ARG A 112 16.18 -2.53 -8.43
CA ARG A 112 16.36 -2.73 -9.89
C ARG A 112 16.12 -1.45 -10.68
N GLY A 113 15.13 -0.67 -10.27
CA GLY A 113 14.76 0.60 -10.91
C GLY A 113 15.52 1.83 -10.42
N ASN A 114 16.46 1.69 -9.46
CA ASN A 114 17.10 2.81 -8.75
C ASN A 114 16.10 3.85 -8.20
N MET A 115 14.97 3.37 -7.67
CA MET A 115 13.84 4.18 -7.22
C MET A 115 13.99 4.56 -5.75
N VAL A 116 14.97 5.40 -5.44
CA VAL A 116 15.33 5.81 -4.06
C VAL A 116 14.12 6.19 -3.19
N PRO A 117 13.10 6.96 -3.66
CA PRO A 117 11.95 7.28 -2.82
C PRO A 117 11.21 6.05 -2.28
N PHE A 118 11.06 4.99 -3.09
CA PHE A 118 10.38 3.76 -2.67
C PHE A 118 11.22 2.91 -1.72
N GLN A 119 12.55 2.99 -1.80
CA GLN A 119 13.44 2.35 -0.82
C GLN A 119 13.26 2.99 0.56
N ILE A 120 13.21 4.33 0.60
CA ILE A 120 12.97 5.09 1.83
C ILE A 120 11.59 4.76 2.40
N ASP A 121 10.54 4.80 1.57
CA ASP A 121 9.17 4.49 2.01
C ASP A 121 9.07 3.05 2.54
N ALA A 122 9.72 2.08 1.89
CA ALA A 122 9.76 0.69 2.34
C ALA A 122 10.45 0.57 3.70
N ALA A 123 11.62 1.20 3.87
CA ALA A 123 12.36 1.16 5.14
C ALA A 123 11.57 1.78 6.30
N VAL A 124 10.88 2.90 6.05
CA VAL A 124 10.00 3.54 7.05
C VAL A 124 8.84 2.62 7.42
N GLU A 125 8.19 2.00 6.45
CA GLU A 125 7.06 1.10 6.72
C GLU A 125 7.52 -0.18 7.42
N ARG A 126 8.70 -0.71 7.08
CA ARG A 126 9.32 -1.86 7.76
C ARG A 126 9.63 -1.55 9.23
N ALA A 127 10.13 -0.35 9.53
CA ALA A 127 10.31 0.11 10.90
C ALA A 127 8.97 0.18 11.67
N ARG A 128 7.89 0.62 11.02
CA ARG A 128 6.55 0.62 11.63
C ARG A 128 6.01 -0.80 11.87
N VAL A 129 6.24 -1.73 10.95
CA VAL A 129 5.91 -3.16 11.12
C VAL A 129 6.64 -3.73 12.34
N ALA A 130 7.94 -3.45 12.46
CA ALA A 130 8.75 -3.90 13.60
C ALA A 130 8.26 -3.34 14.95
N LEU A 131 7.79 -2.08 14.97
CA LEU A 131 7.18 -1.49 16.17
C LEU A 131 5.91 -2.22 16.61
N VAL A 132 5.06 -2.65 15.66
CA VAL A 132 3.85 -3.45 15.97
C VAL A 132 4.21 -4.86 16.43
N ARG A 133 5.34 -5.42 15.94
CA ARG A 133 5.87 -6.71 16.40
C ARG A 133 6.51 -6.66 17.80
N GLU A 134 6.73 -5.46 18.35
CA GLU A 134 7.55 -5.20 19.55
C GLU A 134 9.06 -5.44 19.37
N ASP A 135 9.54 -5.61 18.13
CA ASP A 135 10.97 -5.75 17.81
C ASP A 135 11.60 -4.39 17.50
N ARG A 136 11.78 -3.58 18.57
CA ARG A 136 12.35 -2.23 18.46
C ARG A 136 13.79 -2.22 17.94
N ALA A 137 14.55 -3.28 18.14
CA ALA A 137 15.94 -3.38 17.70
C ALA A 137 16.02 -3.57 16.17
N ALA A 138 15.16 -4.41 15.59
CA ALA A 138 15.08 -4.57 14.14
C ALA A 138 14.63 -3.30 13.42
N GLY A 139 13.65 -2.57 13.97
CA GLY A 139 13.15 -1.32 13.37
C GLY A 139 14.21 -0.22 13.29
N ALA A 140 15.06 -0.08 14.31
CA ALA A 140 16.14 0.90 14.32
C ALA A 140 17.26 0.56 13.33
N ALA A 141 17.57 -0.73 13.15
CA ALA A 141 18.63 -1.17 12.24
C ALA A 141 18.31 -0.89 10.76
N GLN A 142 17.03 -0.88 10.37
CA GLN A 142 16.61 -0.65 8.99
C GLN A 142 16.58 0.82 8.61
N LEU A 143 16.18 1.70 9.53
CA LEU A 143 16.28 3.15 9.31
C LEU A 143 17.72 3.61 9.10
N ALA A 144 18.71 2.88 9.63
CA ALA A 144 20.12 3.20 9.45
C ALA A 144 20.69 2.74 8.08
N GLN A 145 19.94 1.94 7.32
CA GLN A 145 20.38 1.36 6.04
C GLN A 145 19.75 2.03 4.82
N ALA A 146 18.71 2.86 5.02
CA ALA A 146 18.04 3.65 3.97
C ALA A 146 18.74 4.99 3.72
#